data_AF-A0AAJ5QJR4-F1
#
_entry.id   AF-A0AAJ5QJR4-F1
#
_cell.length_a   1.000
_cell.length_b   1.000
_cell.length_c   1.000
_cell.angle_alpha   90.00
_cell.angle_beta   90.00
_cell.angle_gamma   90.00
#
_symmetry.space_group_name_H-M   'P 1'
#
loop_
_entity.id
_entity.type
_entity.pdbx_description
1 polymer ?
#
loop_
_entity_poly.entity_id
_entity_poly.type
_entity_poly.pdbx_seq_one_letter_code
_entity_poly.pdbx_strand_id
1 'polypeptide(L)' 'MGYEENCAAKPFSVTPWSLVRAIVRSLRALHQQRKTRLILLQLSDAQLKDIGLTRGDIEHERR' A
#
# COMPACT_ATOMS: atom_id res chain seq x y z
N MET A 1 -47.11 -4.21 23.53
CA MET A 1 -45.66 -4.47 23.58
C MET A 1 -45.32 -5.28 22.34
N GLY A 2 -44.71 -4.64 21.33
CA GLY A 2 -44.25 -5.32 20.12
C GLY A 2 -42.79 -4.95 19.95
N TYR A 3 -41.92 -5.81 20.48
CA TYR A 3 -40.50 -5.79 20.18
C TYR A 3 -40.38 -6.34 18.76
N GLU A 4 -40.49 -5.47 17.76
CA GLU A 4 -40.14 -5.80 16.38
C GLU A 4 -38.64 -6.05 16.37
N GLU A 5 -38.34 -7.34 16.36
CA GLU A 5 -37.04 -7.93 16.48
C GLU A 5 -36.10 -7.34 15.43
N ASN A 6 -34.95 -6.87 15.92
CA ASN A 6 -33.77 -6.59 15.12
C ASN A 6 -33.31 -7.94 14.51
N CYS A 7 -33.99 -8.38 13.45
CA CYS A 7 -33.69 -9.60 12.73
C CYS A 7 -32.45 -9.39 11.86
N ALA A 8 -31.29 -9.43 12.53
CA ALA A 8 -30.02 -9.87 12.01
C ALA A 8 -29.62 -9.32 10.63
N ALA A 9 -28.93 -8.17 10.62
CA ALA A 9 -27.85 -7.98 9.66
C ALA A 9 -26.88 -9.16 9.84
N LYS A 10 -27.06 -10.23 9.03
CA LYS A 10 -26.31 -11.49 9.11
C LYS A 10 -24.82 -11.14 9.19
N PRO A 11 -24.13 -11.35 10.33
CA PRO A 11 -22.75 -10.89 10.50
C PRO A 11 -21.73 -11.66 9.65
N PHE A 12 -22.17 -12.68 8.91
CA PHE A 12 -21.31 -13.72 8.35
C PHE A 12 -21.59 -14.03 6.88
N SER A 13 -22.16 -13.10 6.10
CA SER A 13 -22.28 -13.24 4.65
C SER A 13 -20.98 -12.91 3.90
N VAL A 14 -19.82 -13.19 4.53
CA VAL A 14 -18.53 -13.15 3.84
C VAL A 14 -18.43 -14.37 2.94
N THR A 15 -18.80 -14.20 1.68
CA THR A 15 -18.57 -15.24 0.68
C THR A 15 -17.06 -15.39 0.44
N PRO A 16 -16.52 -16.60 0.23
CA PRO A 16 -15.10 -16.79 -0.08
C PRO A 16 -14.62 -15.90 -1.24
N TRP A 17 -15.50 -15.62 -2.20
CA TRP A 17 -15.25 -14.71 -3.32
C TRP A 17 -15.02 -13.25 -2.88
N SER A 18 -15.78 -12.76 -1.89
CA SER A 18 -15.60 -11.41 -1.35
C SER A 18 -14.24 -11.24 -0.67
N LEU A 19 -13.75 -12.28 -0.01
CA LEU A 19 -12.43 -12.30 0.64
C LEU A 19 -11.31 -12.25 -0.41
N VAL A 20 -11.39 -13.10 -1.44
CA VAL A 20 -10.43 -13.10 -2.56
C VAL A 20 -10.41 -11.73 -3.24
N ARG A 21 -11.59 -11.14 -3.49
CA ARG A 21 -11.70 -9.81 -4.09
C ARG A 21 -11.09 -8.72 -3.20
N ALA A 22 -11.26 -8.80 -1.89
CA ALA A 22 -10.64 -7.87 -0.95
C ALA A 22 -9.10 -7.99 -0.97
N ILE A 23 -8.57 -9.23 -0.95
CA ILE A 23 -7.14 -9.50 -1.02
C ILE A 23 -6.54 -8.95 -2.33
N VAL A 24 -7.17 -9.22 -3.48
CA VAL A 24 -6.71 -8.71 -4.78
C VAL A 24 -6.68 -7.18 -4.80
N ARG A 25 -7.68 -6.51 -4.20
CA ARG A 25 -7.71 -5.04 -4.10
C ARG A 25 -6.57 -4.51 -3.24
N SER A 26 -6.32 -5.13 -2.10
CA SER A 26 -5.21 -4.75 -1.20
C SER A 26 -3.86 -4.97 -1.86
N LEU A 27 -3.66 -6.10 -2.54
CA LEU A 27 -2.44 -6.38 -3.31
C LEU A 27 -2.23 -5.36 -4.43
N ARG A 28 -3.29 -4.99 -5.15
CA ARG A 28 -3.21 -3.96 -6.20
C ARG A 28 -2.83 -2.60 -5.63
N ALA A 29 -3.39 -2.21 -4.49
CA ALA A 29 -3.05 -0.97 -3.81
C ALA A 29 -1.58 -0.95 -3.36
N LEU A 30 -1.11 -2.05 -2.75
CA LEU A 30 0.30 -2.20 -2.36
C LEU A 30 1.24 -2.17 -3.58
N HIS A 31 0.83 -2.77 -4.69
CA HIS A 31 1.62 -2.77 -5.91
C HIS A 31 1.73 -1.35 -6.50
N GLN A 32 0.65 -0.57 -6.49
CA GLN A 32 0.66 0.83 -6.92
C GLN A 32 1.56 1.67 -6.00
N GLN A 33 1.43 1.52 -4.68
CA GLN A 33 2.29 2.23 -3.73
C GLN A 33 3.77 1.88 -3.92
N ARG A 34 4.10 0.61 -4.18
CA ARG A 34 5.47 0.19 -4.50
C ARG A 34 6.00 0.83 -5.78
N LYS A 35 5.18 0.89 -6.84
CA LYS A 35 5.54 1.56 -8.09
C LYS A 35 5.79 3.06 -7.87
N THR A 36 4.87 3.75 -7.19
CA THR A 36 5.04 5.16 -6.83
C THR A 36 6.30 5.37 -6.02
N ARG A 37 6.57 4.52 -5.02
CA ARG A 37 7.80 4.58 -4.23
C ARG A 37 9.05 4.40 -5.07
N LEU A 38 9.07 3.46 -6.02
CA LEU A 38 10.21 3.28 -6.93
C LEU A 38 10.41 4.49 -7.83
N ILE A 39 9.35 5.07 -8.39
CA ILE A 39 9.43 6.28 -9.23
C ILE A 39 9.99 7.44 -8.40
N LEU A 40 9.50 7.65 -7.18
CA LEU A 40 10.00 8.70 -6.29
C LEU A 40 11.46 8.47 -5.88
N LEU A 41 11.85 7.22 -5.62
CA LEU A 41 13.25 6.88 -5.33
C LEU A 41 14.15 7.12 -6.54
N GLN A 42 13.74 6.71 -7.74
CA GLN A 42 14.48 6.95 -8.98
C GLN A 42 14.62 8.45 -9.27
N LEU A 43 13.57 9.23 -9.03
CA LEU A 43 13.59 10.68 -9.20
C LEU A 43 14.54 11.34 -8.20
N SER A 44 14.50 10.91 -6.93
CA SER A 44 15.47 11.33 -5.91
C SER A 44 16.90 10.97 -6.29
N ASP A 45 17.13 9.79 -6.88
CA ASP A 45 18.46 9.34 -7.30
C ASP A 45 18.97 10.15 -8.50
N ALA A 46 18.08 10.50 -9.43
CA ALA A 46 18.40 11.39 -10.55
C ALA A 46 18.73 12.81 -10.07
N GLN A 47 17.99 13.34 -9.09
CA GLN A 47 18.28 14.64 -8.46
C GLN A 47 19.60 14.63 -7.68
N LEU A 48 19.89 13.56 -6.93
CA LEU A 48 21.18 13.37 -6.27
C LEU A 48 22.32 13.35 -7.29
N LYS A 49 22.13 12.64 -8.41
CA LYS A 49 23.12 12.58 -9.49
C LYS A 49 23.33 13.94 -10.17
N ASP A 50 22.28 14.73 -10.32
CA ASP A 50 22.34 16.08 -10.92
C ASP A 50 23.22 17.03 -10.08
N ILE A 51 23.16 16.93 -8.75
CA ILE A 51 24.06 17.65 -7.83
C ILE A 51 25.43 16.95 -7.65
N GLY A 52 25.70 15.89 -8.42
CA GLY A 52 26.97 15.15 -8.40
C GLY A 52 27.15 14.18 -7.23
N LEU A 53 26.10 13.91 -6.44
CA LEU A 53 26.15 13.01 -5.29
C LEU A 53 25.54 11.64 -5.64
N THR A 54 26.14 10.58 -5.13
CA THR A 54 25.54 9.24 -5.18
C THR A 54 25.16 8.77 -3.78
N ARG A 55 24.19 7.85 -3.67
CA ARG A 55 23.82 7.28 -2.35
C ARG A 55 24.99 6.65 -1.61
N GLY A 56 25.98 6.12 -2.33
CA GLY A 56 27.19 5.56 -1.74
C GLY A 56 28.02 6.61 -0.99
N ASP A 57 28.04 7.85 -1.48
CA ASP A 57 28.76 8.96 -0.84
C ASP A 57 28.08 9.36 0.48
N ILE A 58 26.74 9.41 0.51
CA ILE A 58 25.94 9.74 1.72
C ILE A 58 26.10 8.65 2.80
N GLU A 59 26.13 7.38 2.41
CA GLU A 59 26.31 6.25 3.34
C GLU A 59 27.72 6.26 3.95
N HIS A 60 28.73 6.72 3.21
CA HIS A 60 30.10 6.87 3.67
C HIS A 60 30.30 8.03 4.65
N GLU A 61 29.58 9.13 4.49
CA GLU A 61 29.68 10.31 5.38
C GLU A 61 29.04 10.08 6.77
N ARG A 62 28.16 9.08 6.90
CA ARG A 62 27.48 8.76 8.17
C ARG A 62 28.24 7.77 9.08
N ARG A 63 29.45 7.33 8.70
CA ARG A 63 30.33 6.47 9.52
C ARG A 63 31.42 7.28 10.20
#